data_AF-A0A350QY17-F1
#
_entry.id   AF-A0A350QY17-F1
#
_cell.length_a   1.000
_cell.length_b   1.000
_cell.length_c   1.000
_cell.angle_alpha   90.00
_cell.angle_beta   90.00
_cell.angle_gamma   90.00
#
_symmetry.space_group_name_H-M   'P 1'
#
loop_
_entity.id
_entity.type
_entity.pdbx_description
1 polymer ?
#
loop_
_entity_poly.entity_id
_entity_poly.type
_entity_poly.pdbx_seq_one_letter_code
_entity_poly.pdbx_strand_id
1 'polypeptide(L)'
;MALLVLGLLILTAPLFFIIDEREQRREDVTREISSKWGMDQTVIGPMLTIPFEVEVVTRVNNKPVTTRQIQYLHVMPENLEINGSVSPETKYRGIYESVVYKSRLRVSGTFAPPQWEVAGVSESKVLKDKAWLTIGISDVRGIRENSRVRLGDRELEPLPGLPTQEVIATGIKALVDLSEMNAATSFEIDLLLDGT
;
A
#
# COMPACT_ATOMS: atom_id res chain seq x y z
N MET A 1 -62.31 -4.28 -5.60
CA MET A 1 -60.96 -4.40 -6.19
C MET A 1 -59.97 -3.44 -5.52
N ALA A 2 -60.15 -2.12 -5.57
CA ALA A 2 -59.21 -1.16 -4.97
C ALA A 2 -58.96 -1.36 -3.45
N LEU A 3 -60.00 -1.69 -2.67
CA LEU A 3 -59.88 -1.95 -1.23
C LEU A 3 -59.03 -3.19 -0.91
N LEU A 4 -59.12 -4.23 -1.76
CA LEU A 4 -58.36 -5.47 -1.66
C LEU A 4 -56.88 -5.24 -2.01
N VAL A 5 -56.62 -4.44 -3.05
CA VAL A 5 -55.27 -4.03 -3.44
C VAL A 5 -54.62 -3.19 -2.33
N LEU A 6 -55.34 -2.24 -1.74
CA LEU A 6 -54.84 -1.40 -0.65
C LEU A 6 -54.55 -2.19 0.62
N GLY A 7 -55.43 -3.15 0.97
CA GLY A 7 -55.21 -4.05 2.09
C GLY A 7 -53.98 -4.95 1.90
N LEU A 8 -53.78 -5.46 0.67
CA LEU A 8 -52.57 -6.22 0.33
C LEU A 8 -51.31 -5.35 0.42
N LEU A 9 -51.37 -4.11 -0.06
CA LEU A 9 -50.25 -3.15 -0.01
C LEU A 9 -49.82 -2.84 1.42
N ILE A 10 -50.79 -2.61 2.32
CA ILE A 10 -50.54 -2.40 3.76
C ILE A 10 -49.88 -3.60 4.42
N LEU A 11 -50.28 -4.82 4.05
CA LEU A 11 -49.70 -6.05 4.62
C LEU A 11 -48.29 -6.34 4.06
N THR A 12 -47.98 -5.90 2.84
CA THR A 12 -46.68 -6.13 2.18
C THR A 12 -45.65 -5.03 2.45
N ALA A 13 -46.06 -3.79 2.74
CA ALA A 13 -45.12 -2.69 3.01
C ALA A 13 -44.09 -2.99 4.13
N PRO A 14 -44.46 -3.60 5.27
CA PRO A 14 -43.49 -3.98 6.32
C PRO A 14 -42.45 -4.99 5.84
N LEU A 15 -42.79 -5.85 4.88
CA LEU A 15 -41.85 -6.83 4.33
C LEU A 15 -40.73 -6.15 3.56
N PHE A 16 -41.03 -5.09 2.80
CA PHE A 16 -40.00 -4.31 2.10
C PHE A 16 -39.04 -3.62 3.07
N PHE A 17 -39.54 -3.08 4.19
CA PHE A 17 -38.68 -2.51 5.24
C PHE A 17 -37.77 -3.57 5.89
N ILE A 18 -38.28 -4.78 6.15
CA ILE A 18 -37.49 -5.87 6.72
C ILE A 18 -36.42 -6.39 5.75
N ILE A 19 -36.72 -6.41 4.45
CA ILE A 19 -35.77 -6.81 3.41
C ILE A 19 -34.63 -5.79 3.31
N ASP A 20 -34.96 -4.49 3.25
CA ASP A 20 -33.98 -3.40 3.22
C ASP A 20 -33.09 -3.40 4.48
N GLU A 21 -33.69 -3.59 5.67
CA GLU A 21 -32.91 -3.70 6.92
C GLU A 21 -31.98 -4.92 6.92
N ARG A 22 -32.37 -6.04 6.29
CA ARG A 22 -31.52 -7.23 6.17
C ARG A 22 -30.41 -7.07 5.16
N GLU A 23 -30.67 -6.40 4.05
CA GLU A 23 -29.66 -6.07 3.04
C GLU A 23 -28.61 -5.13 3.64
N GLN A 24 -29.04 -4.04 4.27
CA GLN A 24 -28.16 -3.10 4.99
C GLN A 24 -27.37 -3.81 6.10
N ARG A 25 -28.03 -4.65 6.91
CA ARG A 25 -27.34 -5.39 7.99
C ARG A 25 -26.32 -6.40 7.45
N ARG A 26 -26.57 -7.00 6.29
CA ARG A 26 -25.59 -7.88 5.63
C ARG A 26 -24.40 -7.09 5.11
N GLU A 27 -24.62 -5.93 4.50
CA GLU A 27 -23.56 -5.03 4.06
C GLU A 27 -22.71 -4.53 5.25
N ASP A 28 -23.35 -4.11 6.34
CA ASP A 28 -22.66 -3.65 7.55
C ASP A 28 -21.82 -4.76 8.18
N VAL A 29 -22.36 -5.98 8.28
CA VAL A 29 -21.60 -7.14 8.80
C VAL A 29 -20.42 -7.47 7.89
N THR A 30 -20.60 -7.42 6.57
CA THR A 30 -19.52 -7.64 5.60
C THR A 30 -18.43 -6.59 5.76
N ARG A 31 -18.80 -5.32 5.84
CA ARG A 31 -17.88 -4.19 6.04
C ARG A 31 -17.15 -4.28 7.39
N GLU A 32 -17.82 -4.72 8.45
CA GLU A 32 -17.20 -4.91 9.76
C GLU A 32 -16.22 -6.09 9.77
N ILE A 33 -16.46 -7.13 8.97
CA ILE A 33 -15.50 -8.24 8.79
C ILE A 33 -14.31 -7.76 7.96
N SER A 34 -14.54 -7.12 6.80
CA SER A 34 -13.47 -6.61 5.93
C SER A 34 -12.59 -5.58 6.62
N SER A 35 -13.17 -4.66 7.41
CA SER A 35 -12.39 -3.66 8.15
C SER A 35 -11.49 -4.24 9.25
N LYS A 36 -11.79 -5.45 9.75
CA LYS A 36 -10.96 -6.17 10.73
C LYS A 36 -9.95 -7.12 10.10
N TRP A 37 -10.17 -7.56 8.85
CA TRP A 37 -9.36 -8.56 8.16
C TRP A 37 -8.38 -7.93 7.15
N GLY A 38 -8.81 -6.86 6.47
CA GLY A 38 -8.10 -6.22 5.37
C GLY A 38 -9.03 -6.08 4.17
N MET A 39 -9.09 -4.89 3.58
CA MET A 39 -9.87 -4.63 2.36
C MET A 39 -9.15 -5.21 1.11
N ASP A 40 -9.66 -4.94 -0.09
CA ASP A 40 -9.02 -5.26 -1.37
C ASP A 40 -7.53 -4.85 -1.36
N GLN A 41 -6.66 -5.82 -1.59
CA GLN A 41 -5.20 -5.64 -1.53
C GLN A 41 -4.64 -5.35 -2.92
N THR A 42 -4.05 -4.16 -3.09
CA THR A 42 -3.27 -3.80 -4.26
C THR A 42 -1.82 -3.59 -3.84
N VAL A 43 -0.89 -4.29 -4.47
CA VAL A 43 0.55 -4.17 -4.23
C VAL A 43 1.20 -3.39 -5.36
N ILE A 44 2.00 -2.37 -5.01
CA ILE A 44 2.66 -1.46 -5.97
C ILE A 44 4.17 -1.41 -5.65
N GLY A 45 5.03 -1.57 -6.65
CA GLY A 45 6.48 -1.57 -6.48
C GLY A 45 7.05 -2.99 -6.37
N PRO A 46 8.17 -3.20 -5.66
CA PRO A 46 8.92 -2.25 -4.82
C PRO A 46 9.72 -1.21 -5.60
N MET A 47 10.11 -0.13 -4.94
CA MET A 47 10.98 0.92 -5.49
C MET A 47 11.88 1.51 -4.40
N LEU A 48 13.04 2.03 -4.77
CA LEU A 48 13.87 2.84 -3.90
C LEU A 48 13.40 4.29 -3.96
N THR A 49 13.05 4.86 -2.81
CA THR A 49 12.68 6.26 -2.64
C THR A 49 13.81 7.00 -1.94
N ILE A 50 14.44 7.93 -2.66
CA ILE A 50 15.72 8.52 -2.31
C ILE A 50 15.55 10.03 -2.14
N PRO A 51 15.67 10.57 -0.90
CA PRO A 51 15.56 12.00 -0.69
C PRO A 51 16.83 12.74 -1.16
N PHE A 52 16.64 13.91 -1.77
CA PHE A 52 17.72 14.82 -2.13
C PHE A 52 17.36 16.29 -1.88
N GLU A 53 18.37 17.11 -1.60
CA GLU A 53 18.20 18.54 -1.34
C GLU A 53 18.15 19.36 -2.64
N VAL A 54 17.12 20.19 -2.78
CA VAL A 54 17.02 21.21 -3.83
C VAL A 54 16.96 22.61 -3.24
N GLU A 55 17.55 23.58 -3.94
CA GLU A 55 17.48 24.99 -3.59
C GLU A 55 16.43 25.67 -4.46
N VAL A 56 15.38 26.18 -3.83
CA VAL A 56 14.29 26.88 -4.50
C VAL A 56 14.37 28.36 -4.18
N VAL A 57 14.52 29.19 -5.22
CA VAL A 57 14.52 30.65 -5.09
C VAL A 57 13.08 31.15 -5.22
N THR A 58 12.50 31.59 -4.11
CA THR A 58 11.17 32.20 -4.08
C THR A 58 11.29 33.70 -3.89
N ARG A 59 10.41 34.49 -4.52
CA ARG A 59 10.32 35.93 -4.23
C ARG A 59 9.34 36.18 -3.10
N VAL A 60 9.84 36.67 -1.97
CA VAL A 60 9.01 37.16 -0.87
C VAL A 60 9.22 38.67 -0.78
N ASN A 61 8.15 39.46 -0.88
CA ASN A 61 8.23 40.93 -0.89
C ASN A 61 9.22 41.50 -1.92
N ASN A 62 9.20 40.95 -3.14
CA ASN A 62 10.08 41.32 -4.25
C ASN A 62 11.60 41.09 -4.02
N LYS A 63 11.98 40.39 -2.94
CA LYS A 63 13.36 39.98 -2.66
C LYS A 63 13.53 38.47 -2.92
N PRO A 64 14.62 38.03 -3.57
CA PRO A 64 14.90 36.61 -3.71
C PRO A 64 15.27 36.01 -2.35
N VAL A 65 14.60 34.93 -1.97
CA VAL A 65 14.87 34.13 -0.78
C VAL A 65 15.11 32.69 -1.24
N THR A 66 16.31 32.18 -0.99
CA THR A 66 16.66 30.79 -1.27
C THR A 66 16.25 29.92 -0.09
N THR A 67 15.41 28.92 -0.34
CA THR A 67 14.99 27.92 0.67
C THR A 67 15.45 26.54 0.24
N ARG A 68 15.92 25.73 1.17
CA ARG A 68 16.20 24.31 0.92
C ARG A 68 14.92 23.50 1.08
N GLN A 69 14.65 22.63 0.11
CA GLN A 69 13.53 21.69 0.14
C GLN A 69 14.06 20.28 -0.11
N ILE A 70 13.36 19.28 0.42
CA ILE A 70 13.61 17.88 0.13
C ILE A 70 12.67 17.47 -1.00
N GLN A 71 13.22 16.86 -2.03
CA GLN A 71 12.48 16.15 -3.08
C GLN A 71 12.88 14.68 -3.07
N TYR A 72 12.09 13.86 -3.75
CA TYR A 72 12.28 12.42 -3.78
C TYR A 72 12.53 11.93 -5.20
N LEU A 73 13.55 11.09 -5.34
CA LEU A 73 13.80 10.32 -6.55
C LEU A 73 13.29 8.89 -6.32
N HIS A 74 12.49 8.39 -7.26
CA HIS A 74 11.98 7.02 -7.23
C HIS A 74 12.69 6.17 -8.29
N VAL A 75 13.38 5.12 -7.84
CA VAL A 75 14.12 4.20 -8.70
C VAL A 75 13.45 2.83 -8.69
N MET A 76 13.06 2.36 -9.87
CA MET A 76 12.46 1.04 -10.07
C MET A 76 13.55 -0.04 -10.19
N PRO A 77 13.25 -1.30 -9.86
CA PRO A 77 14.21 -2.38 -10.05
C PRO A 77 14.38 -2.70 -11.55
N GLU A 78 15.55 -3.21 -11.93
CA GLU A 78 15.82 -3.63 -13.32
C GLU A 78 15.04 -4.89 -13.68
N ASN A 79 14.91 -5.80 -12.72
CA ASN A 79 14.10 -6.99 -12.86
C ASN A 79 13.17 -7.12 -11.65
N LEU A 80 11.97 -7.61 -11.91
CA LEU A 80 10.92 -7.79 -10.91
C LEU A 80 10.18 -9.08 -11.23
N GLU A 81 10.23 -10.00 -10.28
CA GLU A 81 9.49 -11.26 -10.30
C GLU A 81 8.55 -11.30 -9.10
N ILE A 82 7.28 -11.58 -9.35
CA ILE A 82 6.24 -11.66 -8.32
C ILE A 82 5.59 -13.03 -8.44
N ASN A 83 5.79 -13.85 -7.41
CA ASN A 83 5.15 -15.16 -7.28
C ASN A 83 4.14 -15.10 -6.14
N GLY A 84 2.90 -15.50 -6.40
CA GLY A 84 1.82 -15.37 -5.43
C GLY A 84 0.95 -16.60 -5.35
N SER A 85 0.49 -16.93 -4.14
CA SER A 85 -0.59 -17.88 -3.92
C SER A 85 -1.70 -17.21 -3.12
N VAL A 86 -2.95 -17.38 -3.56
CA VAL A 86 -4.14 -16.86 -2.88
C VAL A 86 -4.99 -18.04 -2.43
N SER A 87 -5.42 -18.02 -1.16
CA SER A 87 -6.26 -19.06 -0.55
C SER A 87 -7.53 -18.43 0.01
N PRO A 88 -8.70 -18.68 -0.59
CA PRO A 88 -9.99 -18.23 -0.03
C PRO A 88 -10.32 -18.98 1.27
N GLU A 89 -10.92 -18.27 2.22
CA GLU A 89 -11.52 -18.80 3.44
C GLU A 89 -12.91 -18.19 3.64
N THR A 90 -13.91 -19.02 3.95
CA THR A 90 -15.23 -18.51 4.37
C THR A 90 -15.18 -18.16 5.86
N LYS A 91 -15.48 -16.90 6.20
CA LYS A 91 -15.68 -16.45 7.59
C LYS A 91 -17.15 -16.26 7.88
N TYR A 92 -17.52 -16.56 9.13
CA TYR A 92 -18.90 -16.49 9.59
C TYR A 92 -19.04 -15.45 10.70
N ARG A 93 -20.16 -14.72 10.67
CA ARG A 93 -20.62 -13.90 11.78
C ARG A 93 -22.14 -13.99 11.91
N GLY A 94 -22.59 -14.73 12.92
CA GLY A 94 -24.01 -15.07 13.07
C GLY A 94 -24.46 -15.99 11.93
N ILE A 95 -25.51 -15.59 11.21
CA ILE A 95 -26.03 -16.30 10.01
C ILE A 95 -25.41 -15.82 8.70
N TYR A 96 -24.51 -14.85 8.76
CA TYR A 96 -23.90 -14.24 7.59
C TYR A 96 -22.51 -14.83 7.36
N GLU A 97 -22.20 -15.07 6.08
CA GLU A 97 -20.88 -15.50 5.62
C GLU A 97 -20.26 -14.43 4.72
N SER A 98 -18.92 -14.34 4.76
CA SER A 98 -18.12 -13.55 3.84
C SER A 98 -16.90 -14.35 3.41
N VAL A 99 -16.52 -14.24 2.14
CA VAL A 99 -15.28 -14.85 1.63
C VAL A 99 -14.16 -13.86 1.89
N VAL A 100 -13.11 -14.33 2.57
CA VAL A 100 -11.87 -13.58 2.77
C VAL A 100 -10.74 -14.35 2.10
N TYR A 101 -9.63 -13.70 1.82
CA TYR A 101 -8.47 -14.33 1.20
C TYR A 101 -7.23 -14.14 2.05
N LYS A 102 -6.43 -15.20 2.11
CA LYS A 102 -5.04 -15.12 2.56
C LYS A 102 -4.15 -15.20 1.35
N SER A 103 -3.24 -14.25 1.21
CA SER A 103 -2.26 -14.25 0.13
C SER A 103 -0.85 -14.34 0.69
N ARG A 104 0.00 -15.08 -0.01
CA ARG A 104 1.44 -15.09 0.17
C ARG A 104 2.05 -14.63 -1.13
N LEU A 105 2.74 -13.50 -1.10
CA LEU A 105 3.46 -12.94 -2.24
C LEU A 105 4.94 -12.98 -1.92
N ARG A 106 5.72 -13.56 -2.82
CA ARG A 106 7.17 -13.44 -2.87
C ARG A 106 7.51 -12.51 -4.01
N VAL A 107 8.07 -11.36 -3.66
CA VAL A 107 8.48 -10.32 -4.61
C VAL A 107 9.99 -10.23 -4.58
N SER A 108 10.63 -10.56 -5.70
CA SER A 108 12.08 -10.60 -5.81
C SER A 108 12.56 -9.86 -7.04
N GLY A 109 13.81 -9.43 -7.01
CA GLY A 109 14.39 -8.72 -8.14
C GLY A 109 15.73 -8.10 -7.79
N THR A 110 16.15 -7.13 -8.58
CA THR A 110 17.47 -6.52 -8.49
C THR A 110 17.37 -5.03 -8.78
N PHE A 111 17.99 -4.22 -7.93
CA PHE A 111 18.21 -2.80 -8.20
C PHE A 111 19.62 -2.61 -8.74
N ALA A 112 19.75 -1.89 -9.87
CA ALA A 112 21.04 -1.32 -10.25
C ALA A 112 21.40 -0.13 -9.35
N PRO A 113 22.69 0.21 -9.25
CA PRO A 113 23.13 1.44 -8.61
C PRO A 113 22.41 2.65 -9.24
N PRO A 114 21.84 3.56 -8.42
CA PRO A 114 21.16 4.74 -8.96
C PRO A 114 22.10 5.60 -9.81
N GLN A 115 21.66 5.94 -11.02
CA GLN A 115 22.41 6.79 -11.95
C GLN A 115 22.00 8.26 -11.74
N TRP A 116 22.67 8.95 -10.81
CA TRP A 116 22.30 10.32 -10.39
C TRP A 116 22.29 11.34 -11.53
N GLU A 117 23.27 11.24 -12.43
CA GLU A 117 23.43 12.13 -13.58
C GLU A 117 22.26 12.00 -14.56
N VAL A 118 21.79 10.77 -14.81
CA VAL A 118 20.61 10.49 -15.65
C VAL A 118 19.34 11.03 -15.00
N ALA A 119 19.25 10.96 -13.67
CA ALA A 119 18.16 11.53 -12.90
C ALA A 119 18.22 13.07 -12.79
N GLY A 120 19.30 13.72 -13.28
CA GLY A 120 19.50 15.16 -13.16
C GLY A 120 19.75 15.64 -11.71
N VAL A 121 20.21 14.75 -10.83
CA VAL A 121 20.46 15.02 -9.42
C VAL A 121 21.96 15.00 -9.14
N SER A 122 22.48 16.05 -8.49
CA SER A 122 23.86 16.04 -8.00
C SER A 122 24.01 15.07 -6.84
N GLU A 123 24.91 14.10 -6.95
CA GLU A 123 25.17 13.09 -5.91
C GLU A 123 25.48 13.72 -4.53
N SER A 124 26.16 14.87 -4.50
CA SER A 124 26.47 15.61 -3.28
C SER A 124 25.25 16.16 -2.53
N LYS A 125 24.08 16.21 -3.18
CA LYS A 125 22.81 16.64 -2.61
C LYS A 125 21.93 15.45 -2.18
N VAL A 126 22.34 14.21 -2.49
CA VAL A 126 21.59 13.00 -2.18
C VAL A 126 21.83 12.60 -0.73
N LEU A 127 20.75 12.33 0.00
CA LEU A 127 20.79 11.84 1.38
C LEU A 127 20.79 10.31 1.38
N LYS A 128 21.93 9.71 1.04
CA LYS A 128 22.10 8.26 0.81
C LYS A 128 21.75 7.39 2.03
N ASP A 129 22.01 7.90 3.23
CA ASP A 129 21.73 7.28 4.54
C ASP A 129 20.24 7.35 4.94
N LYS A 130 19.44 8.07 4.17
CA LYS A 130 18.00 8.30 4.41
C LYS A 130 17.13 7.79 3.27
N ALA A 131 17.65 6.90 2.45
CA ALA A 131 16.87 6.24 1.41
C ALA A 131 15.95 5.17 2.01
N TRP A 132 14.87 4.87 1.29
CA TRP A 132 13.87 3.92 1.73
C TRP A 132 13.58 2.93 0.62
N LEU A 133 13.58 1.64 0.92
CA LEU A 133 12.88 0.66 0.11
C LEU A 133 11.39 0.78 0.42
N THR A 134 10.59 1.12 -0.58
CA THR A 134 9.15 1.35 -0.43
C THR A 134 8.36 0.36 -1.25
N ILE A 135 7.30 -0.18 -0.65
CA ILE A 135 6.32 -1.03 -1.32
C ILE A 135 4.92 -0.57 -0.93
N GLY A 136 4.11 -0.31 -1.95
CA GLY A 136 2.75 0.13 -1.81
C GLY A 136 1.83 -1.03 -1.52
N ILE A 137 0.96 -0.83 -0.53
CA ILE A 137 -0.03 -1.79 -0.08
C ILE A 137 -1.27 -0.98 0.26
N SER A 138 -2.37 -1.20 -0.46
CA SER A 138 -3.61 -0.43 -0.31
C SER A 138 -4.08 -0.35 1.14
N ASP A 139 -4.05 -1.46 1.87
CA ASP A 139 -4.40 -1.52 3.29
C ASP A 139 -3.35 -2.28 4.12
N VAL A 140 -2.46 -1.51 4.73
CA VAL A 140 -1.37 -2.01 5.58
C VAL A 140 -1.84 -2.81 6.80
N ARG A 141 -3.12 -2.70 7.20
CA ARG A 141 -3.69 -3.50 8.31
C ARG A 141 -3.80 -4.98 7.95
N GLY A 142 -3.87 -5.31 6.65
CA GLY A 142 -3.87 -6.68 6.16
C GLY A 142 -2.50 -7.36 6.24
N ILE A 143 -1.42 -6.62 6.52
CA ILE A 143 -0.06 -7.17 6.60
C ILE A 143 0.10 -7.97 7.89
N ARG A 144 0.50 -9.23 7.76
CA ARG A 144 0.79 -10.11 8.90
C ARG A 144 2.25 -9.95 9.35
N GLU A 145 2.49 -10.11 10.65
CA GLU A 145 3.81 -9.91 11.31
C GLU A 145 4.96 -10.72 10.71
N ASN A 146 4.67 -11.85 10.06
CA ASN A 146 5.68 -12.72 9.46
C ASN A 146 6.17 -12.24 8.08
N SER A 147 5.83 -11.02 7.67
CA SER A 147 6.32 -10.45 6.40
C SER A 147 7.78 -10.02 6.57
N ARG A 148 8.62 -10.34 5.59
CA ARG A 148 10.07 -10.10 5.65
C ARG A 148 10.52 -9.26 4.46
N VAL A 149 11.51 -8.41 4.70
CA VAL A 149 12.13 -7.57 3.67
C VAL A 149 13.64 -7.76 3.74
N ARG A 150 14.25 -8.11 2.61
CA ARG A 150 15.70 -8.26 2.48
C ARG A 150 16.22 -7.48 1.28
N LEU A 151 17.39 -6.88 1.46
CA LEU A 151 18.16 -6.23 0.40
C LEU A 151 19.62 -6.70 0.51
N GLY A 152 20.10 -7.39 -0.52
CA GLY A 152 21.32 -8.18 -0.48
C GLY A 152 21.26 -9.19 0.67
N ASP A 153 22.31 -9.19 1.48
CA ASP A 153 22.40 -10.05 2.67
C ASP A 153 21.75 -9.44 3.93
N ARG A 154 21.26 -8.20 3.85
CA ARG A 154 20.70 -7.47 4.99
C ARG A 154 19.19 -7.71 5.10
N GLU A 155 18.74 -8.14 6.27
CA GLU A 155 17.32 -8.10 6.62
C GLU A 155 16.98 -6.68 7.11
N LEU A 156 15.90 -6.12 6.55
CA LEU A 156 15.46 -4.76 6.84
C LEU A 156 14.16 -4.82 7.65
N GLU A 157 14.02 -3.90 8.60
CA GLU A 157 12.80 -3.76 9.39
C GLU A 157 11.75 -2.97 8.59
N PRO A 158 10.60 -3.58 8.24
CA PRO A 158 9.51 -2.87 7.58
C PRO A 158 8.74 -2.01 8.60
N LEU A 159 8.61 -0.72 8.30
CA LEU A 159 7.82 0.23 9.06
C LEU A 159 6.57 0.66 8.28
N PRO A 160 5.42 0.84 8.96
CA PRO A 160 4.22 1.34 8.31
C PRO A 160 4.39 2.78 7.83
N GLY A 161 3.74 3.10 6.70
CA GLY A 161 3.76 4.42 6.09
C GLY A 161 4.87 4.60 5.05
N LEU A 162 4.86 5.76 4.40
CA LEU A 162 5.76 6.10 3.30
C LEU A 162 6.48 7.43 3.58
N PRO A 163 7.66 7.67 3.00
CA PRO A 163 8.36 8.96 3.13
C PRO A 163 7.69 10.08 2.33
N THR A 164 6.99 9.75 1.25
CA THR A 164 6.19 10.66 0.41
C THR A 164 5.00 9.89 -0.18
N GLN A 165 3.99 10.61 -0.65
CA GLN A 165 2.79 10.07 -1.30
C GLN A 165 2.71 10.39 -2.80
N GLU A 166 3.82 10.77 -3.42
CA GLU A 166 3.88 11.18 -4.84
C GLU A 166 3.52 10.06 -5.82
N VAL A 167 3.98 8.83 -5.54
CA VAL A 167 3.76 7.65 -6.41
C VAL A 167 2.80 6.64 -5.78
N ILE A 168 2.87 6.48 -4.46
CA ILE A 168 2.12 5.47 -3.71
C ILE A 168 1.39 6.16 -2.56
N ALA A 169 0.09 5.90 -2.39
CA ALA A 169 -0.70 6.51 -1.33
C ALA A 169 -0.42 5.89 0.07
N THR A 170 -0.33 4.57 0.14
CA THR A 170 -0.18 3.79 1.37
C THR A 170 0.73 2.59 1.15
N GLY A 171 1.44 2.16 2.20
CA GLY A 171 2.39 1.07 2.10
C GLY A 171 3.32 0.98 3.30
N ILE A 172 4.39 0.23 3.13
CA ILE A 172 5.48 0.10 4.10
C ILE A 172 6.78 0.60 3.50
N LYS A 173 7.70 0.98 4.39
CA LYS A 173 9.06 1.42 4.04
C LYS A 173 10.08 0.73 4.93
N ALA A 174 11.26 0.48 4.40
CA ALA A 174 12.40 -0.01 5.16
C ALA A 174 13.62 0.86 4.87
N LEU A 175 14.36 1.25 5.90
CA LEU A 175 15.52 2.14 5.74
C LEU A 175 16.63 1.41 4.99
N VAL A 176 17.25 2.10 4.03
CA VAL A 176 18.37 1.59 3.23
C VAL A 176 19.48 2.63 3.22
N ASP A 177 20.72 2.17 3.42
CA ASP A 177 21.90 3.00 3.18
C ASP A 177 22.45 2.70 1.78
N LEU A 178 22.31 3.67 0.87
CA LEU A 178 22.79 3.53 -0.51
C LEU A 178 24.30 3.74 -0.65
N SER A 179 25.00 4.14 0.42
CA SER A 179 26.46 4.34 0.38
C SER A 179 27.22 3.04 0.12
N GLU A 180 26.61 1.90 0.48
CA GLU A 180 27.16 0.56 0.25
C GLU A 180 26.74 -0.04 -1.10
N MET A 181 25.76 0.57 -1.79
CA MET A 181 25.11 0.01 -2.97
C MET A 181 25.82 0.40 -4.28
N ASN A 182 27.08 -0.03 -4.42
CA ASN A 182 27.93 0.27 -5.58
C ASN A 182 27.78 -0.75 -6.73
N ALA A 183 27.00 -1.80 -6.53
CA ALA A 183 26.73 -2.84 -7.52
C ALA A 183 25.25 -3.22 -7.51
N ALA A 184 24.84 -3.96 -8.54
CA ALA A 184 23.49 -4.51 -8.60
C ALA A 184 23.19 -5.34 -7.34
N THR A 185 22.11 -5.01 -6.65
CA THR A 185 21.77 -5.57 -5.34
C THR A 185 20.40 -6.22 -5.42
N SER A 186 20.33 -7.51 -5.10
CA SER A 186 19.09 -8.27 -5.10
C SER A 186 18.20 -7.88 -3.93
N PHE A 187 16.88 -7.97 -4.07
CA PHE A 187 15.93 -7.87 -2.97
C PHE A 187 14.99 -9.07 -2.96
N GLU A 188 14.49 -9.42 -1.78
CA GLU A 188 13.43 -10.40 -1.59
C GLU A 188 12.47 -9.87 -0.53
N ILE A 189 11.18 -9.85 -0.86
CA ILE A 189 10.11 -9.41 0.02
C ILE A 189 9.08 -10.54 0.08
N ASP A 190 8.92 -11.13 1.25
CA ASP A 190 7.84 -12.08 1.53
C ASP A 190 6.71 -11.31 2.21
N LEU A 191 5.60 -11.09 1.51
CA LEU A 191 4.39 -10.46 2.06
C LEU A 191 3.33 -11.53 2.35
N LEU A 192 2.77 -11.45 3.56
CA LEU A 192 1.58 -12.20 3.93
C LEU A 192 0.46 -11.19 4.13
N LEU A 193 -0.49 -11.15 3.18
CA LEU A 193 -1.58 -10.17 3.19
C LEU A 193 -2.93 -10.88 3.32
N ASP A 194 -3.71 -10.38 4.26
CA ASP A 194 -5.12 -10.69 4.43
C ASP A 194 -5.96 -9.66 3.66
N GLY A 195 -6.98 -10.13 2.95
CA GLY A 195 -7.89 -9.30 2.15
C GLY A 195 -9.30 -9.89 2.11
N THR A 196 -10.24 -9.16 1.52
CA THR A 196 -11.63 -9.61 1.29
C THR A 196 -12.06 -9.41 -0.14
#